data_AF-A0A925WJ38-F1
#
_entry.id   AF-A0A925WJ38-F1
#
_cell.length_a   1.000
_cell.length_b   1.000
_cell.length_c   1.000
_cell.angle_alpha   90.00
_cell.angle_beta   90.00
_cell.angle_gamma   90.00
#
_symmetry.space_group_name_H-M   'P 1'
#
loop_
_entity.id
_entity.type
_entity.pdbx_description
1 polymer ?
#
loop_
_entity_poly.entity_id
_entity_poly.type
_entity_poly.pdbx_seq_one_letter_code
_entity_poly.pdbx_strand_id
1 'polypeptide(L)'
;MQFELVVRADGLTSDPAIVKVIIVPTWNNATISHLNPPFNTNRPTVFAFGGGNCDTGGSISFPSSWLTAANVFTGSYSRDSSSTTSDPRYFGYGEQLIVALSAAAPAYDQTIQTMGFSTGCMPACDVAERFNIRYRDPRYLVNRISFLDSGCGRNYDVNISNLNSNRIAGKMFWIDNYFSSAGRYRPGTLNVQFPVPPADHGTPSTWYFPSWNLTTPYQAATFNGGVFGGAFFSPVGPGRNYQIETGKSEYHFGWKPPRTSPYALNNLVQMEPAIRPARLPGVVELISPTNGTLVSARRTVFSCKPVTNAVNYQIVVGPDLQGLNRIAWEGTVPPSQVLSKLPYSKTWWTIRAVDAYGTASWATPRFVLRDSDRDNLTDEAEVVTYQTDPDNADTDGDGHLDGLEITAGTDPFQREVGFQLVHRQISPTQLRFSWFAEPGRFYDLEYSSTLEPFSWQRLQLFGGPTVSGVIQYTISITEPQRFYRLRDHSAANN
;
A
#
# COMPACT_ATOMS: atom_id res chain seq x y z
N MET A 1 -8.56 -2.28 -26.24
CA MET A 1 -7.42 -2.95 -26.90
C MET A 1 -7.88 -4.36 -27.27
N GLN A 2 -8.12 -4.64 -28.54
CA GLN A 2 -8.26 -6.03 -29.02
C GLN A 2 -6.85 -6.52 -29.37
N PHE A 3 -6.51 -7.75 -29.00
CA PHE A 3 -5.41 -8.45 -29.64
C PHE A 3 -5.97 -9.70 -30.31
N GLU A 4 -5.45 -9.99 -31.50
CA GLU A 4 -5.79 -11.15 -32.30
C GLU A 4 -4.56 -12.07 -32.27
N LEU A 5 -4.74 -13.31 -31.79
CA LEU A 5 -3.68 -14.31 -31.81
C LEU A 5 -3.81 -15.11 -33.11
N VAL A 6 -2.94 -14.83 -34.07
CA VAL A 6 -2.87 -15.57 -35.33
C VAL A 6 -1.74 -16.60 -35.23
N VAL A 7 -2.07 -17.89 -35.24
CA VAL A 7 -1.08 -18.97 -35.33
C VAL A 7 -1.10 -19.54 -36.76
N ARG A 8 0.01 -19.43 -37.48
CA ARG A 8 0.23 -20.07 -38.79
C ARG A 8 1.45 -20.98 -38.75
N ALA A 9 1.52 -21.92 -39.70
CA ALA A 9 2.54 -22.96 -39.75
C ALA A 9 3.97 -22.44 -40.05
N ASP A 10 4.14 -21.15 -40.35
CA ASP A 10 5.37 -20.54 -40.88
C ASP A 10 6.01 -19.48 -39.97
N GLY A 11 5.57 -19.32 -38.70
CA GLY A 11 6.30 -18.57 -37.66
C GLY A 11 5.55 -17.37 -37.05
N LEU A 12 6.07 -16.88 -35.92
CA LEU A 12 5.53 -15.79 -35.08
C LEU A 12 6.04 -14.41 -35.54
N THR A 13 5.15 -13.43 -35.73
CA THR A 13 5.46 -12.08 -36.26
C THR A 13 5.25 -10.92 -35.28
N SER A 14 5.19 -11.17 -33.96
CA SER A 14 5.25 -10.10 -32.96
C SER A 14 6.46 -10.30 -32.06
N ASP A 15 7.11 -9.21 -31.65
CA ASP A 15 8.11 -9.24 -30.58
C ASP A 15 7.55 -10.03 -29.38
N PRO A 16 8.36 -10.84 -28.67
CA PRO A 16 7.89 -11.65 -27.56
C PRO A 16 7.54 -10.77 -26.36
N ALA A 17 6.41 -10.07 -26.42
CA ALA A 17 5.67 -9.74 -25.21
C ALA A 17 5.17 -11.09 -24.67
N ILE A 18 5.65 -11.48 -23.50
CA ILE A 18 5.17 -12.70 -22.83
C ILE A 18 3.70 -12.48 -22.46
N VAL A 19 2.78 -12.90 -23.33
CA VAL A 19 1.35 -12.88 -23.04
C VAL A 19 1.04 -14.08 -22.15
N LYS A 20 0.85 -13.84 -20.85
CA LYS A 20 0.35 -14.88 -19.94
C LYS A 20 -1.16 -15.03 -20.13
N VAL A 21 -1.57 -16.07 -20.87
CA VAL A 21 -2.98 -16.44 -21.04
C VAL A 21 -3.43 -17.28 -19.85
N ILE A 22 -4.44 -16.79 -19.12
CA ILE A 22 -5.12 -17.58 -18.08
C ILE A 22 -6.29 -18.29 -18.75
N ILE A 23 -6.16 -19.60 -18.95
CA ILE A 23 -7.26 -20.43 -19.45
C ILE A 23 -8.14 -20.82 -18.26
N VAL A 24 -9.38 -20.36 -18.28
CA VAL A 24 -10.42 -20.72 -17.33
C VAL A 24 -11.04 -22.05 -17.78
N PRO A 25 -10.80 -23.16 -17.06
CA PRO A 25 -11.13 -24.50 -17.54
C PRO A 25 -12.63 -24.80 -17.51
N THR A 26 -13.41 -24.06 -16.72
CA THR A 26 -14.84 -24.30 -16.50
C THR A 26 -15.56 -22.98 -16.26
N TRP A 27 -16.26 -22.46 -17.26
CA TRP A 27 -17.22 -21.38 -17.07
C TRP A 27 -18.58 -21.99 -16.76
N ASN A 28 -19.00 -21.94 -15.49
CA ASN A 28 -20.32 -22.41 -15.07
C ASN A 28 -21.32 -21.23 -14.99
N ASN A 29 -22.61 -21.53 -14.90
CA ASN A 29 -23.67 -20.55 -14.65
C ASN A 29 -23.71 -20.07 -13.18
N ALA A 30 -22.59 -20.14 -12.43
CA ALA A 30 -22.55 -19.45 -11.16
C ALA A 30 -22.75 -17.94 -11.41
N THR A 31 -23.27 -17.21 -10.43
CA THR A 31 -23.46 -15.77 -10.58
C THR A 31 -22.83 -15.10 -9.38
N ILE A 32 -21.72 -14.41 -9.61
CA ILE A 32 -21.17 -13.46 -8.64
C ILE A 32 -21.84 -12.10 -8.84
N SER A 33 -22.15 -11.44 -7.73
CA SER A 33 -22.73 -10.10 -7.67
C SER A 33 -21.69 -9.13 -7.13
N HIS A 34 -21.35 -8.12 -7.92
CA HIS A 34 -20.59 -6.98 -7.45
C HIS A 34 -21.55 -5.99 -6.79
N LEU A 35 -21.43 -5.77 -5.48
CA LEU A 35 -22.40 -5.01 -4.69
C LEU A 35 -22.26 -3.48 -4.86
N ASN A 36 -21.12 -3.01 -5.34
CA ASN A 36 -20.81 -1.58 -5.43
C ASN A 36 -20.11 -1.20 -6.76
N PRO A 37 -20.77 -1.44 -7.92
CA PRO A 37 -20.25 -0.98 -9.21
C PRO A 37 -20.22 0.56 -9.31
N PRO A 38 -19.30 1.15 -10.11
CA PRO A 38 -18.28 0.49 -10.93
C PRO A 38 -17.07 -0.01 -10.10
N PHE A 39 -16.31 -0.96 -10.66
CA PHE A 39 -15.08 -1.46 -10.02
C PHE A 39 -14.06 -0.34 -9.87
N ASN A 40 -13.44 -0.24 -8.70
CA ASN A 40 -12.40 0.74 -8.42
C ASN A 40 -11.05 0.04 -8.26
N THR A 41 -10.14 0.29 -9.20
CA THR A 41 -8.81 -0.34 -9.25
C THR A 41 -7.92 0.01 -8.06
N ASN A 42 -8.22 1.09 -7.33
CA ASN A 42 -7.46 1.56 -6.17
C ASN A 42 -8.01 1.04 -4.83
N ARG A 43 -9.00 0.14 -4.87
CA ARG A 43 -9.58 -0.48 -3.67
C ARG A 43 -9.25 -1.98 -3.61
N PRO A 44 -9.05 -2.54 -2.41
CA PRO A 44 -8.96 -4.00 -2.24
C PRO A 44 -10.26 -4.69 -2.68
N THR A 45 -10.17 -5.98 -2.96
CA THR A 45 -11.32 -6.82 -3.31
C THR A 45 -11.65 -7.76 -2.17
N VAL A 46 -12.93 -7.83 -1.81
CA VAL A 46 -13.49 -8.81 -0.88
C VAL A 46 -14.48 -9.69 -1.63
N PHE A 47 -14.32 -11.01 -1.54
CA PHE A 47 -15.29 -11.97 -2.05
C PHE A 47 -15.81 -12.85 -0.93
N ALA A 48 -17.12 -12.78 -0.68
CA ALA A 48 -17.73 -13.31 0.53
C ALA A 48 -18.91 -14.24 0.27
N PHE A 49 -19.01 -15.32 1.05
CA PHE A 49 -20.01 -16.38 0.91
C PHE A 49 -20.75 -16.65 2.21
N GLY A 50 -22.07 -16.69 2.16
CA GLY A 50 -22.94 -16.91 3.32
C GLY A 50 -23.05 -18.38 3.71
N GLY A 51 -23.86 -18.64 4.74
CA GLY A 51 -24.20 -20.00 5.15
C GLY A 51 -25.16 -20.72 4.19
N GLY A 52 -25.47 -21.97 4.51
CA GLY A 52 -26.16 -22.90 3.63
C GLY A 52 -26.16 -24.33 4.18
N ASN A 53 -26.17 -25.33 3.30
CA ASN A 53 -26.39 -26.75 3.66
C ASN A 53 -25.26 -27.70 3.22
N CYS A 54 -24.06 -27.18 2.96
CA CYS A 54 -22.89 -27.90 2.44
C CYS A 54 -22.89 -28.22 0.94
N ASP A 55 -24.00 -28.05 0.24
CA ASP A 55 -24.08 -28.13 -1.21
C ASP A 55 -24.34 -26.75 -1.81
N THR A 56 -25.31 -26.04 -1.26
CA THR A 56 -25.69 -24.68 -1.65
C THR A 56 -25.61 -23.72 -0.48
N GLY A 57 -25.60 -22.43 -0.78
CA GLY A 57 -25.71 -21.37 0.22
C GLY A 57 -25.94 -20.00 -0.38
N GLY A 58 -26.04 -19.00 0.48
CA GLY A 58 -26.46 -17.65 0.13
C GLY A 58 -25.32 -16.63 0.02
N SER A 59 -25.71 -15.40 -0.33
CA SER A 59 -24.86 -14.21 -0.27
C SER A 59 -24.69 -13.68 1.16
N ILE A 60 -23.75 -12.74 1.33
CA ILE A 60 -23.55 -11.97 2.57
C ILE A 60 -23.95 -10.52 2.35
N SER A 61 -24.66 -9.94 3.31
CA SER A 61 -24.96 -8.51 3.36
C SER A 61 -23.83 -7.75 4.05
N PHE A 62 -23.47 -6.59 3.50
CA PHE A 62 -22.40 -5.74 4.02
C PHE A 62 -22.92 -4.37 4.47
N PRO A 63 -22.39 -3.81 5.57
CA PRO A 63 -22.61 -2.41 5.91
C PRO A 63 -22.09 -1.46 4.81
N SER A 64 -22.69 -0.28 4.66
CA SER A 64 -22.28 0.70 3.65
C SER A 64 -20.81 1.13 3.76
N SER A 65 -20.25 1.12 4.97
CA SER A 65 -18.84 1.45 5.22
C SER A 65 -17.86 0.49 4.52
N TRP A 66 -18.24 -0.77 4.30
CA TRP A 66 -17.45 -1.73 3.52
C TRP A 66 -17.48 -1.41 2.02
N LEU A 67 -18.65 -1.01 1.50
CA LEU A 67 -18.84 -0.67 0.09
C LEU A 67 -18.07 0.61 -0.31
N THR A 68 -17.73 1.46 0.65
CA THR A 68 -16.84 2.62 0.43
C THR A 68 -15.36 2.22 0.46
N ALA A 69 -15.00 1.15 1.18
CA ALA A 69 -13.60 0.78 1.43
C ALA A 69 -13.04 -0.27 0.46
N ALA A 70 -13.89 -1.16 -0.08
CA ALA A 70 -13.46 -2.28 -0.93
C ALA A 70 -14.40 -2.47 -2.13
N ASN A 71 -13.93 -3.15 -3.18
CA ASN A 71 -14.80 -3.77 -4.17
C ASN A 71 -15.37 -5.06 -3.55
N VAL A 72 -16.68 -5.16 -3.40
CA VAL A 72 -17.31 -6.25 -2.65
C VAL A 72 -18.10 -7.15 -3.58
N PHE A 73 -17.69 -8.40 -3.66
CA PHE A 73 -18.36 -9.47 -4.38
C PHE A 73 -19.03 -10.43 -3.39
N THR A 74 -20.21 -10.90 -3.74
CA THR A 74 -20.90 -12.00 -3.05
C THR A 74 -21.82 -12.70 -4.03
N GLY A 75 -22.47 -13.79 -3.63
CA GLY A 75 -23.46 -14.44 -4.46
C GLY A 75 -24.04 -15.66 -3.77
N SER A 76 -25.22 -16.10 -4.23
CA SER A 76 -25.67 -17.44 -3.91
C SER A 76 -24.76 -18.44 -4.60
N TYR A 77 -24.55 -19.59 -3.97
CA TYR A 77 -23.63 -20.58 -4.48
C TYR A 77 -24.20 -22.00 -4.46
N SER A 78 -23.68 -22.82 -5.37
CA SER A 78 -23.90 -24.25 -5.46
C SER A 78 -22.59 -24.94 -5.76
N ARG A 79 -22.41 -26.15 -5.25
CA ARG A 79 -21.27 -26.99 -5.53
C ARG A 79 -21.10 -27.20 -7.04
N ASP A 80 -19.86 -27.27 -7.50
CA ASP A 80 -19.51 -27.70 -8.85
C ASP A 80 -20.08 -29.11 -9.13
N SER A 81 -20.75 -29.27 -10.28
CA SER A 81 -21.37 -30.53 -10.70
C SER A 81 -20.40 -31.70 -10.79
N SER A 82 -19.10 -31.42 -10.97
CA SER A 82 -18.02 -32.41 -11.03
C SER A 82 -17.55 -32.91 -9.66
N SER A 83 -18.07 -32.37 -8.55
CA SER A 83 -17.65 -32.75 -7.20
C SER A 83 -18.73 -33.49 -6.41
N THR A 84 -18.34 -34.11 -5.29
CA THR A 84 -19.19 -35.03 -4.52
C THR A 84 -19.75 -34.36 -3.26
N THR A 85 -20.77 -34.95 -2.64
CA THR A 85 -21.36 -34.45 -1.38
C THR A 85 -20.42 -34.67 -0.20
N SER A 86 -19.54 -35.68 -0.30
CA SER A 86 -18.51 -35.96 0.69
C SER A 86 -17.30 -35.02 0.62
N ASP A 87 -17.00 -34.45 -0.56
CA ASP A 87 -15.96 -33.42 -0.75
C ASP A 87 -16.46 -32.34 -1.71
N PRO A 88 -17.31 -31.40 -1.22
CA PRO A 88 -17.92 -30.42 -2.08
C PRO A 88 -16.92 -29.35 -2.53
N ARG A 89 -16.85 -29.09 -3.84
CA ARG A 89 -15.97 -28.08 -4.46
C ARG A 89 -16.73 -26.94 -5.12
N TYR A 90 -16.10 -25.76 -5.12
CA TYR A 90 -16.70 -24.50 -5.57
C TYR A 90 -15.72 -23.70 -6.42
N PHE A 91 -14.93 -24.38 -7.24
CA PHE A 91 -13.88 -23.77 -8.03
C PHE A 91 -14.41 -22.80 -9.07
N GLY A 92 -15.62 -23.03 -9.61
CA GLY A 92 -16.26 -22.14 -10.58
C GLY A 92 -16.37 -20.69 -10.12
N TYR A 93 -16.46 -20.42 -8.82
CA TYR A 93 -16.50 -19.06 -8.29
C TYR A 93 -15.14 -18.36 -8.39
N GLY A 94 -14.04 -19.10 -8.29
CA GLY A 94 -12.70 -18.58 -8.54
C GLY A 94 -12.52 -18.24 -10.02
N GLU A 95 -13.10 -19.05 -10.89
CA GLU A 95 -13.11 -18.82 -12.33
C GLU A 95 -13.80 -17.52 -12.74
N GLN A 96 -14.92 -17.22 -12.10
CA GLN A 96 -15.64 -15.97 -12.39
C GLN A 96 -14.91 -14.75 -11.84
N LEU A 97 -14.36 -14.85 -10.63
CA LEU A 97 -13.67 -13.74 -10.03
C LEU A 97 -12.40 -13.38 -10.82
N ILE A 98 -11.61 -14.37 -11.27
CA ILE A 98 -10.36 -14.08 -12.01
C ILE A 98 -10.68 -13.41 -13.36
N VAL A 99 -11.78 -13.78 -14.03
CA VAL A 99 -12.24 -13.13 -15.27
C VAL A 99 -12.71 -11.71 -15.00
N ALA A 100 -13.52 -11.51 -13.95
CA ALA A 100 -13.99 -10.17 -13.58
C ALA A 100 -12.82 -9.23 -13.23
N LEU A 101 -11.85 -9.71 -12.44
CA LEU A 101 -10.68 -8.93 -12.04
C LEU A 101 -9.73 -8.66 -13.22
N SER A 102 -9.46 -9.65 -14.06
CA SER A 102 -8.56 -9.45 -15.21
C SER A 102 -9.14 -8.52 -16.26
N ALA A 103 -10.47 -8.50 -16.42
CA ALA A 103 -11.14 -7.56 -17.30
C ALA A 103 -11.18 -6.13 -16.72
N ALA A 104 -11.49 -5.98 -15.42
CA ALA A 104 -11.63 -4.68 -14.78
C ALA A 104 -10.29 -4.04 -14.37
N ALA A 105 -9.28 -4.87 -14.08
CA ALA A 105 -8.00 -4.45 -13.52
C ALA A 105 -6.84 -5.36 -14.01
N PRO A 106 -6.40 -5.21 -15.28
CA PRO A 106 -5.30 -6.02 -15.83
C PRO A 106 -3.95 -5.78 -15.12
N ALA A 107 -3.77 -4.63 -14.47
CA ALA A 107 -2.60 -4.29 -13.66
C ALA A 107 -2.96 -4.16 -12.17
N TYR A 108 -3.82 -5.05 -11.66
CA TYR A 108 -4.30 -4.96 -10.29
C TYR A 108 -3.15 -5.15 -9.30
N ASP A 109 -2.99 -4.18 -8.39
CA ASP A 109 -1.97 -4.14 -7.34
C ASP A 109 -2.56 -4.06 -5.93
N GLN A 110 -3.88 -4.05 -5.87
CA GLN A 110 -4.59 -4.17 -4.63
C GLN A 110 -4.74 -5.64 -4.27
N THR A 111 -5.22 -5.83 -3.07
CA THR A 111 -5.19 -7.08 -2.36
C THR A 111 -6.55 -7.73 -2.35
N ILE A 112 -6.54 -9.06 -2.21
CA ILE A 112 -7.74 -9.86 -2.35
C ILE A 112 -7.98 -10.64 -1.07
N GLN A 113 -9.20 -10.54 -0.54
CA GLN A 113 -9.68 -11.34 0.58
C GLN A 113 -10.84 -12.21 0.15
N THR A 114 -10.77 -13.48 0.50
CA THR A 114 -11.91 -14.40 0.44
C THR A 114 -12.42 -14.64 1.84
N MET A 115 -13.73 -14.69 2.03
CA MET A 115 -14.30 -14.97 3.35
C MET A 115 -15.59 -15.76 3.29
N GLY A 116 -15.86 -16.50 4.35
CA GLY A 116 -17.05 -17.33 4.44
C GLY A 116 -17.65 -17.32 5.84
N PHE A 117 -18.98 -17.37 5.90
CA PHE A 117 -19.71 -17.68 7.11
C PHE A 117 -20.27 -19.10 7.05
N SER A 118 -20.12 -19.89 8.11
CA SER A 118 -20.65 -21.24 8.19
C SER A 118 -20.14 -22.10 7.00
N THR A 119 -21.04 -22.68 6.22
CA THR A 119 -20.74 -23.47 5.02
C THR A 119 -20.05 -22.66 3.92
N GLY A 120 -20.19 -21.33 3.91
CA GLY A 120 -19.54 -20.42 2.95
C GLY A 120 -18.02 -20.37 3.09
N CYS A 121 -17.45 -20.90 4.17
CA CYS A 121 -16.01 -21.06 4.32
C CYS A 121 -15.41 -21.99 3.25
N MET A 122 -16.20 -22.93 2.71
CA MET A 122 -15.75 -23.85 1.65
C MET A 122 -15.46 -23.13 0.33
N PRO A 123 -16.42 -22.39 -0.29
CA PRO A 123 -16.13 -21.61 -1.48
C PRO A 123 -15.07 -20.53 -1.26
N ALA A 124 -15.03 -19.89 -0.08
CA ALA A 124 -13.96 -18.95 0.23
C ALA A 124 -12.57 -19.60 0.12
N CYS A 125 -12.43 -20.81 0.65
CA CYS A 125 -11.18 -21.56 0.60
C CYS A 125 -10.83 -22.05 -0.82
N ASP A 126 -11.81 -22.58 -1.57
CA ASP A 126 -11.58 -23.06 -2.95
C ASP A 126 -11.20 -21.94 -3.91
N VAL A 127 -11.80 -20.75 -3.78
CA VAL A 127 -11.40 -19.56 -4.55
C VAL A 127 -9.93 -19.22 -4.26
N ALA A 128 -9.52 -19.23 -2.99
CA ALA A 128 -8.14 -18.96 -2.62
C ALA A 128 -7.16 -20.01 -3.18
N GLU A 129 -7.51 -21.30 -3.17
CA GLU A 129 -6.69 -22.34 -3.79
C GLU A 129 -6.54 -22.11 -5.31
N ARG A 130 -7.59 -21.67 -5.99
CA ARG A 130 -7.52 -21.35 -7.42
C ARG A 130 -6.54 -20.22 -7.69
N PHE A 131 -6.60 -19.15 -6.91
CA PHE A 131 -5.75 -17.98 -7.11
C PHE A 131 -4.30 -18.29 -6.75
N ASN A 132 -4.06 -18.94 -5.61
CA ASN A 132 -2.72 -19.09 -5.03
C ASN A 132 -1.99 -20.37 -5.46
N ILE A 133 -2.70 -21.40 -5.95
CA ILE A 133 -2.10 -22.69 -6.35
C ILE A 133 -2.25 -22.92 -7.84
N ARG A 134 -3.46 -22.73 -8.40
CA ARG A 134 -3.72 -23.02 -9.82
C ARG A 134 -3.22 -21.91 -10.75
N TYR A 135 -3.62 -20.66 -10.49
CA TYR A 135 -3.28 -19.52 -11.35
C TYR A 135 -1.94 -18.92 -11.05
N ARG A 136 -1.65 -18.72 -9.76
CA ARG A 136 -0.37 -18.17 -9.28
C ARG A 136 0.05 -16.92 -10.04
N ASP A 137 -0.94 -16.08 -10.37
CA ASP A 137 -0.67 -14.80 -10.96
C ASP A 137 -0.39 -13.79 -9.84
N PRO A 138 0.80 -13.17 -9.80
CA PRO A 138 1.18 -12.29 -8.70
C PRO A 138 0.23 -11.10 -8.50
N ARG A 139 -0.48 -10.68 -9.55
CA ARG A 139 -1.47 -9.58 -9.53
C ARG A 139 -2.76 -9.96 -8.80
N TYR A 140 -3.09 -11.25 -8.80
CA TYR A 140 -4.36 -11.77 -8.30
C TYR A 140 -4.12 -12.85 -7.26
N LEU A 141 -3.18 -12.66 -6.34
CA LEU A 141 -3.06 -13.58 -5.20
C LEU A 141 -4.12 -13.22 -4.16
N VAL A 142 -4.80 -14.23 -3.61
CA VAL A 142 -5.57 -14.03 -2.38
C VAL A 142 -4.59 -13.85 -1.23
N ASN A 143 -4.68 -12.73 -0.54
CA ASN A 143 -3.81 -12.35 0.57
C ASN A 143 -4.38 -12.75 1.93
N ARG A 144 -5.70 -12.90 2.04
CA ARG A 144 -6.39 -13.21 3.30
C ARG A 144 -7.56 -14.14 3.09
N ILE A 145 -7.69 -15.12 3.98
CA ILE A 145 -8.85 -16.01 4.06
C ILE A 145 -9.46 -15.88 5.45
N SER A 146 -10.77 -15.62 5.52
CA SER A 146 -11.50 -15.52 6.78
C SER A 146 -12.59 -16.55 6.93
N PHE A 147 -12.45 -17.41 7.94
CA PHE A 147 -13.45 -18.37 8.35
C PHE A 147 -14.24 -17.83 9.53
N LEU A 148 -15.53 -17.57 9.31
CA LEU A 148 -16.47 -17.14 10.34
C LEU A 148 -17.36 -18.32 10.70
N ASP A 149 -17.04 -18.96 11.82
CA ASP A 149 -17.68 -20.17 12.34
C ASP A 149 -17.91 -21.26 11.30
N SER A 150 -16.84 -21.54 10.54
CA SER A 150 -16.80 -22.58 9.50
C SER A 150 -17.55 -23.88 9.86
N GLY A 151 -18.60 -24.18 9.09
CA GLY A 151 -19.43 -25.37 9.21
C GLY A 151 -19.05 -26.48 8.23
N CYS A 152 -19.91 -27.49 8.12
CA CYS A 152 -19.75 -28.71 7.31
C CYS A 152 -18.61 -29.64 7.76
N GLY A 153 -18.74 -30.93 7.51
CA GLY A 153 -17.74 -31.96 7.83
C GLY A 153 -16.50 -31.96 6.91
N ARG A 154 -16.34 -30.94 6.06
CA ARG A 154 -15.19 -30.83 5.15
C ARG A 154 -13.89 -30.64 5.94
N ASN A 155 -12.84 -31.35 5.52
CA ASN A 155 -11.52 -31.27 6.14
C ASN A 155 -10.77 -30.01 5.66
N TYR A 156 -10.92 -28.91 6.42
CA TYR A 156 -10.21 -27.66 6.15
C TYR A 156 -8.71 -27.75 6.40
N ASP A 157 -8.24 -28.65 7.27
CA ASP A 157 -6.83 -28.73 7.64
C ASP A 157 -5.95 -29.09 6.44
N VAL A 158 -6.45 -29.95 5.54
CA VAL A 158 -5.77 -30.26 4.27
C VAL A 158 -5.70 -29.03 3.37
N ASN A 159 -6.80 -28.29 3.21
CA ASN A 159 -6.80 -27.08 2.39
C ASN A 159 -5.85 -26.01 2.96
N ILE A 160 -5.89 -25.79 4.27
CA ILE A 160 -5.01 -24.85 4.98
C ILE A 160 -3.55 -25.27 4.83
N SER A 161 -3.23 -26.55 5.01
CA SER A 161 -1.88 -27.08 4.81
C SER A 161 -1.39 -26.86 3.38
N ASN A 162 -2.24 -27.13 2.38
CA ASN A 162 -1.91 -26.90 0.96
C ASN A 162 -1.65 -25.43 0.66
N LEU A 163 -2.54 -24.54 1.11
CA LEU A 163 -2.39 -23.09 0.94
C LEU A 163 -1.13 -22.57 1.64
N ASN A 164 -0.85 -23.05 2.84
CA ASN A 164 0.35 -22.68 3.60
C ASN A 164 1.63 -23.14 2.91
N SER A 165 1.63 -24.35 2.33
CA SER A 165 2.77 -24.90 1.60
C SER A 165 3.03 -24.23 0.25
N ASN A 166 2.04 -23.52 -0.30
CA ASN A 166 2.10 -22.91 -1.64
C ASN A 166 2.28 -21.38 -1.63
N ARG A 167 2.61 -20.79 -0.48
CA ARG A 167 2.87 -19.36 -0.35
C ARG A 167 4.05 -18.91 -1.20
N ILE A 168 4.02 -17.64 -1.56
CA ILE A 168 5.14 -16.95 -2.18
C ILE A 168 5.88 -16.20 -1.08
N ALA A 169 7.16 -16.52 -0.90
CA ALA A 169 8.02 -15.83 0.07
C ALA A 169 8.01 -14.32 -0.19
N GLY A 170 7.90 -13.53 0.89
CA GLY A 170 7.84 -12.07 0.81
C GLY A 170 6.49 -11.48 0.36
N LYS A 171 5.48 -12.30 0.05
CA LYS A 171 4.10 -11.83 -0.19
C LYS A 171 3.27 -12.01 1.08
N MET A 172 2.44 -11.03 1.39
CA MET A 172 1.49 -11.15 2.51
C MET A 172 0.43 -12.22 2.21
N PHE A 173 0.35 -13.21 3.09
CA PHE A 173 -0.65 -14.26 3.09
C PHE A 173 -0.96 -14.70 4.52
N TRP A 174 -2.24 -14.76 4.87
CA TRP A 174 -2.68 -15.22 6.18
C TRP A 174 -4.05 -15.90 6.10
N ILE A 175 -4.38 -16.71 7.11
CA ILE A 175 -5.70 -17.34 7.28
C ILE A 175 -6.16 -17.09 8.72
N ASP A 176 -7.37 -16.57 8.91
CA ASP A 176 -7.99 -16.43 10.23
C ASP A 176 -9.23 -17.31 10.40
N ASN A 177 -9.33 -17.86 11.61
CA ASN A 177 -10.35 -18.78 12.04
C ASN A 177 -11.03 -18.22 13.30
N TYR A 178 -12.21 -17.65 13.09
CA TYR A 178 -13.07 -17.07 14.10
C TYR A 178 -14.16 -18.07 14.43
N PHE A 179 -14.22 -18.58 15.66
CA PHE A 179 -15.14 -19.66 16.01
C PHE A 179 -15.80 -19.49 17.38
N SER A 180 -17.03 -19.96 17.50
CA SER A 180 -17.74 -20.03 18.79
C SER A 180 -17.22 -21.20 19.63
N SER A 181 -17.64 -21.26 20.88
CA SER A 181 -17.08 -22.06 21.97
C SER A 181 -16.90 -23.57 21.79
N ALA A 182 -17.40 -24.15 20.71
CA ALA A 182 -17.27 -25.56 20.43
C ALA A 182 -16.53 -25.80 19.11
N GLY A 183 -15.24 -26.11 19.23
CA GLY A 183 -14.70 -27.29 18.55
C GLY A 183 -14.11 -27.14 17.15
N ARG A 184 -13.53 -26.01 16.74
CA ARG A 184 -12.68 -26.00 15.53
C ARG A 184 -11.46 -25.10 15.64
N TYR A 185 -10.56 -25.42 16.56
CA TYR A 185 -9.17 -24.96 16.44
C TYR A 185 -8.57 -25.51 15.14
N ARG A 186 -7.83 -24.69 14.40
CA ARG A 186 -7.19 -25.06 13.14
C ARG A 186 -5.70 -24.78 13.17
N PRO A 187 -4.85 -25.80 13.04
CA PRO A 187 -3.41 -25.59 12.93
C PRO A 187 -3.07 -24.69 11.73
N GLY A 188 -2.08 -23.80 11.90
CA GLY A 188 -1.62 -22.93 10.81
C GLY A 188 -2.58 -21.79 10.44
N THR A 189 -3.46 -21.37 11.35
CA THR A 189 -4.31 -20.18 11.21
C THR A 189 -4.23 -19.29 12.45
N LEU A 190 -4.65 -18.02 12.36
CA LEU A 190 -5.03 -17.28 13.56
C LEU A 190 -6.27 -17.92 14.16
N ASN A 191 -6.21 -18.42 15.38
CA ASN A 191 -7.41 -18.92 16.06
C ASN A 191 -7.93 -17.88 17.03
N VAL A 192 -9.17 -17.41 16.81
CA VAL A 192 -9.88 -16.48 17.69
C VAL A 192 -11.20 -17.11 18.13
N GLN A 193 -11.22 -17.54 19.39
CA GLN A 193 -12.40 -18.10 20.04
C GLN A 193 -13.28 -16.98 20.62
N PHE A 194 -14.58 -17.00 20.30
CA PHE A 194 -15.58 -16.15 20.95
C PHE A 194 -16.00 -16.74 22.30
N PRO A 195 -16.39 -15.91 23.27
CA PRO A 195 -16.55 -16.32 24.67
C PRO A 195 -17.72 -17.29 24.85
N VAL A 196 -17.50 -18.39 25.56
CA VAL A 196 -18.60 -19.21 26.10
C VAL A 196 -18.96 -18.75 27.51
N PRO A 197 -20.24 -18.69 27.90
CA PRO A 197 -21.43 -18.29 27.17
C PRO A 197 -21.92 -16.87 27.54
N PRO A 198 -22.79 -16.30 26.69
CA PRO A 198 -23.31 -16.93 25.47
C PRO A 198 -22.57 -16.49 24.19
N ALA A 199 -21.88 -17.43 23.52
CA ALA A 199 -21.54 -17.34 22.10
C ALA A 199 -22.15 -18.54 21.35
N ASP A 200 -22.79 -18.25 20.24
CA ASP A 200 -23.47 -19.18 19.35
C ASP A 200 -22.85 -19.16 17.95
N HIS A 201 -23.43 -19.96 17.04
CA HIS A 201 -22.98 -20.07 15.66
C HIS A 201 -22.95 -18.73 14.90
N GLY A 202 -23.85 -17.81 15.26
CA GLY A 202 -23.95 -16.49 14.64
C GLY A 202 -22.90 -15.50 15.18
N THR A 203 -22.38 -15.73 16.39
CA THR A 203 -21.56 -14.78 17.13
C THR A 203 -20.34 -14.30 16.36
N PRO A 204 -19.53 -15.14 15.70
CA PRO A 204 -18.41 -14.65 14.91
C PRO A 204 -18.83 -13.67 13.81
N SER A 205 -19.93 -13.93 13.12
CA SER A 205 -20.43 -13.07 12.03
C SER A 205 -21.00 -11.74 12.53
N THR A 206 -21.82 -11.78 13.60
CA THR A 206 -22.44 -10.59 14.19
C THR A 206 -21.42 -9.65 14.82
N TRP A 207 -20.25 -10.19 15.15
CA TRP A 207 -19.11 -9.44 15.63
C TRP A 207 -18.26 -8.88 14.49
N TYR A 208 -17.94 -9.72 13.51
CA TYR A 208 -16.99 -9.39 12.46
C TYR A 208 -17.49 -8.32 11.47
N PHE A 209 -18.77 -8.33 11.07
CA PHE A 209 -19.26 -7.34 10.09
C PHE A 209 -19.42 -5.93 10.70
N PRO A 210 -20.00 -5.77 11.92
CA PRO A 210 -20.16 -4.46 12.54
C PRO A 210 -18.88 -3.86 13.13
N SER A 211 -17.80 -4.64 13.30
CA SER A 211 -16.51 -4.13 13.80
C SER A 211 -15.92 -2.99 12.96
N TRP A 212 -16.46 -2.78 11.76
CA TRP A 212 -16.11 -1.70 10.85
C TRP A 212 -16.82 -0.37 11.10
N ASN A 213 -17.90 -0.37 11.89
CA ASN A 213 -18.70 0.82 12.19
C ASN A 213 -18.29 1.50 13.52
N LEU A 214 -17.11 1.19 14.03
CA LEU A 214 -16.51 1.94 15.12
C LEU A 214 -16.17 3.33 14.55
N THR A 215 -16.98 4.32 14.91
CA THR A 215 -17.19 5.61 14.22
C THR A 215 -15.98 6.55 14.19
N THR A 216 -14.77 6.06 14.50
CA THR A 216 -13.51 6.79 14.30
C THR A 216 -12.43 5.86 13.74
N PRO A 217 -11.58 6.32 12.80
CA PRO A 217 -10.37 5.60 12.36
C PRO A 217 -9.47 5.16 13.53
N TYR A 218 -9.57 5.88 14.66
CA TYR A 218 -8.85 5.62 15.89
C TYR A 218 -9.29 4.34 16.62
N GLN A 219 -10.53 3.85 16.41
CA GLN A 219 -11.05 2.70 17.15
C GLN A 219 -10.82 1.36 16.45
N ALA A 220 -10.82 1.27 15.11
CA ALA A 220 -10.57 -0.01 14.42
C ALA A 220 -9.12 -0.51 14.60
N ALA A 221 -8.14 0.40 14.54
CA ALA A 221 -6.72 0.05 14.76
C ALA A 221 -6.39 -0.23 16.24
N THR A 222 -7.19 0.29 17.18
CA THR A 222 -6.99 0.10 18.62
C THR A 222 -7.88 -0.99 19.22
N PHE A 223 -8.99 -1.37 18.57
CA PHE A 223 -9.87 -2.44 19.05
C PHE A 223 -9.16 -3.80 18.93
N ASN A 224 -8.87 -4.40 20.08
CA ASN A 224 -8.00 -5.59 20.20
C ASN A 224 -6.65 -5.40 19.49
N GLY A 225 -6.16 -4.16 19.47
CA GLY A 225 -4.99 -3.78 18.69
C GLY A 225 -5.09 -4.19 17.23
N GLY A 226 -6.24 -4.04 16.56
CA GLY A 226 -6.37 -4.34 15.13
C GLY A 226 -6.49 -5.83 14.77
N VAL A 227 -6.58 -6.74 15.75
CA VAL A 227 -6.91 -8.17 15.50
C VAL A 227 -8.38 -8.35 15.13
N PHE A 228 -9.21 -7.39 15.51
CA PHE A 228 -10.64 -7.43 15.29
C PHE A 228 -11.07 -6.19 14.51
N GLY A 229 -11.54 -6.46 13.29
CA GLY A 229 -11.69 -5.53 12.18
C GLY A 229 -12.01 -6.31 10.90
N GLY A 230 -11.44 -7.51 10.75
CA GLY A 230 -12.00 -8.55 9.88
C GLY A 230 -11.79 -8.36 8.38
N ALA A 231 -12.30 -7.29 7.77
CA ALA A 231 -11.80 -6.93 6.45
C ALA A 231 -10.37 -6.43 6.59
N PHE A 232 -9.57 -6.79 5.61
CA PHE A 232 -8.67 -5.91 4.91
C PHE A 232 -8.44 -4.45 5.38
N PHE A 233 -7.99 -4.24 6.61
CA PHE A 233 -7.07 -3.17 6.99
C PHE A 233 -5.75 -3.86 7.41
N SER A 234 -4.75 -4.04 6.55
CA SER A 234 -4.52 -3.64 5.15
C SER A 234 -3.20 -4.27 4.60
N PRO A 235 -2.86 -4.12 3.32
CA PRO A 235 -1.57 -3.50 2.98
C PRO A 235 -1.59 -2.00 2.64
N VAL A 236 -2.71 -1.28 2.85
CA VAL A 236 -2.89 0.14 2.47
C VAL A 236 -3.74 1.04 3.43
N GLY A 237 -3.84 0.76 4.74
CA GLY A 237 -4.65 1.50 5.74
C GLY A 237 -4.25 1.22 7.21
N PRO A 238 -4.81 1.95 8.20
CA PRO A 238 -4.40 1.86 9.60
C PRO A 238 -4.89 0.57 10.27
N GLY A 239 -3.98 -0.19 10.90
CA GLY A 239 -4.26 -1.46 11.58
C GLY A 239 -2.99 -2.30 11.79
N ARG A 240 -3.13 -3.52 12.37
CA ARG A 240 -2.03 -4.49 12.44
C ARG A 240 -2.09 -5.40 11.22
N ASN A 241 -1.17 -5.20 10.29
CA ASN A 241 -1.07 -5.99 9.07
C ASN A 241 -0.30 -7.28 9.38
N TYR A 242 -0.96 -8.27 9.94
CA TYR A 242 -0.26 -9.48 10.36
C TYR A 242 0.01 -10.45 9.22
N GLN A 243 1.14 -11.15 9.33
CA GLN A 243 1.46 -12.36 8.60
C GLN A 243 1.76 -13.43 9.64
N ILE A 244 0.84 -14.37 9.83
CA ILE A 244 1.06 -15.47 10.76
C ILE A 244 2.08 -16.45 10.19
N GLU A 245 3.03 -16.83 11.03
CA GLU A 245 3.90 -17.95 10.73
C GLU A 245 3.08 -19.24 10.81
N THR A 246 3.09 -20.01 9.73
CA THR A 246 2.20 -21.17 9.60
C THR A 246 2.93 -22.47 9.63
N GLY A 247 2.17 -23.53 9.92
CA GLY A 247 2.74 -24.77 10.45
C GLY A 247 3.00 -24.70 11.96
N LYS A 248 2.81 -23.52 12.56
CA LYS A 248 2.86 -23.29 14.00
C LYS A 248 1.45 -23.31 14.59
N SER A 249 1.28 -24.12 15.63
CA SER A 249 0.06 -24.25 16.44
C SER A 249 -0.02 -23.23 17.60
N GLU A 250 0.96 -22.33 17.71
CA GLU A 250 1.18 -21.49 18.88
C GLU A 250 0.21 -20.30 19.00
N TYR A 251 -0.59 -20.01 17.96
CA TYR A 251 -1.49 -18.85 17.91
C TYR A 251 -2.93 -19.23 18.25
N HIS A 252 -3.26 -19.17 19.53
CA HIS A 252 -4.63 -19.36 20.03
C HIS A 252 -5.03 -18.21 20.94
N PHE A 253 -6.09 -17.51 20.56
CA PHE A 253 -6.62 -16.38 21.29
C PHE A 253 -8.10 -16.59 21.53
N GLY A 254 -8.60 -16.00 22.60
CA GLY A 254 -9.99 -16.03 22.98
C GLY A 254 -10.40 -14.65 23.43
N TRP A 255 -11.65 -14.30 23.18
CA TRP A 255 -12.20 -13.04 23.65
C TRP A 255 -12.81 -13.23 25.04
N LYS A 256 -12.52 -12.31 25.98
CA LYS A 256 -13.11 -12.29 27.32
C LYS A 256 -13.90 -11.00 27.54
N PRO A 257 -15.24 -11.02 27.60
CA PRO A 257 -16.01 -9.82 27.89
C PRO A 257 -15.62 -9.26 29.27
N PRO A 258 -15.45 -7.94 29.43
CA PRO A 258 -15.56 -7.34 30.73
C PRO A 258 -17.00 -7.46 31.23
N ARG A 259 -17.17 -7.52 32.56
CA ARG A 259 -18.48 -7.65 33.22
C ARG A 259 -19.48 -6.53 32.89
N THR A 260 -19.04 -5.42 32.30
CA THR A 260 -19.82 -4.18 32.16
C THR A 260 -20.16 -3.79 30.72
N SER A 261 -19.51 -4.34 29.70
CA SER A 261 -19.88 -4.09 28.29
C SER A 261 -19.34 -5.20 27.37
N PRO A 262 -20.19 -5.81 26.53
CA PRO A 262 -19.74 -6.78 25.55
C PRO A 262 -18.89 -6.15 24.42
N TYR A 263 -18.70 -4.83 24.37
CA TYR A 263 -17.94 -4.17 23.28
C TYR A 263 -16.71 -3.40 23.75
N ALA A 264 -16.24 -3.64 24.97
CA ALA A 264 -15.06 -2.93 25.46
C ALA A 264 -13.79 -3.31 24.67
N LEU A 265 -12.94 -2.30 24.44
CA LEU A 265 -11.66 -2.41 23.75
C LEU A 265 -10.68 -3.32 24.52
N ASN A 266 -9.81 -4.03 23.80
CA ASN A 266 -8.63 -4.77 24.33
C ASN A 266 -8.90 -6.00 25.19
N ASN A 267 -9.79 -6.88 24.72
CA ASN A 267 -10.23 -8.08 25.45
C ASN A 267 -9.85 -9.40 24.79
N LEU A 268 -9.03 -9.34 23.74
CA LEU A 268 -8.39 -10.52 23.19
C LEU A 268 -7.28 -10.99 24.16
N VAL A 269 -7.41 -12.22 24.64
CA VAL A 269 -6.45 -12.85 25.54
C VAL A 269 -5.90 -14.12 24.90
N GLN A 270 -4.65 -14.44 25.23
CA GLN A 270 -4.02 -15.68 24.83
C GLN A 270 -4.70 -16.86 25.52
N MET A 271 -5.07 -17.88 24.74
CA MET A 271 -5.63 -19.14 25.24
C MET A 271 -4.52 -20.16 25.39
N GLU A 272 -4.60 -20.97 26.45
CA GLU A 272 -3.65 -22.06 26.71
C GLU A 272 -2.17 -21.62 26.67
N PRO A 273 -1.77 -20.50 27.31
CA PRO A 273 -0.44 -19.91 27.15
C PRO A 273 0.72 -20.85 27.54
N ALA A 274 0.46 -21.87 28.35
CA ALA A 274 1.44 -22.91 28.69
C ALA A 274 1.79 -23.82 27.50
N ILE A 275 0.84 -24.03 26.58
CA ILE A 275 0.98 -24.92 25.41
C ILE A 275 1.14 -24.10 24.12
N ARG A 276 0.55 -22.90 24.08
CA ARG A 276 0.51 -22.00 22.91
C ARG A 276 1.02 -20.62 23.31
N PRO A 277 2.34 -20.46 23.51
CA PRO A 277 2.95 -19.28 24.14
C PRO A 277 3.07 -18.05 23.23
N ALA A 278 2.72 -18.14 21.94
CA ALA A 278 2.89 -17.02 21.02
C ALA A 278 2.00 -15.81 21.35
N ARG A 279 2.59 -14.62 21.17
CA ARG A 279 1.92 -13.32 21.35
C ARG A 279 2.06 -12.51 20.09
N LEU A 280 0.96 -11.94 19.62
CA LEU A 280 0.97 -11.15 18.41
C LEU A 280 1.83 -9.88 18.58
N PRO A 281 2.70 -9.55 17.61
CA PRO A 281 3.42 -8.27 17.61
C PRO A 281 2.48 -7.06 17.66
N GLY A 282 2.95 -5.95 18.22
CA GLY A 282 2.26 -4.66 18.24
C GLY A 282 1.98 -4.06 16.85
N VAL A 283 1.34 -2.88 16.83
CA VAL A 283 1.26 -2.04 15.61
C VAL A 283 2.65 -1.51 15.30
N VAL A 284 3.05 -1.58 14.02
CA VAL A 284 4.28 -0.95 13.57
C VAL A 284 3.99 0.48 13.15
N GLU A 285 4.41 1.45 13.96
CA GLU A 285 4.23 2.88 13.69
C GLU A 285 5.50 3.48 13.07
N LEU A 286 5.47 3.74 11.76
CA LEU A 286 6.59 4.34 11.02
C LEU A 286 6.81 5.80 11.43
N ILE A 287 8.07 6.15 11.73
CA ILE A 287 8.49 7.51 12.10
C ILE A 287 8.90 8.27 10.83
N SER A 288 9.87 7.74 10.10
CA SER A 288 10.46 8.39 8.93
C SER A 288 10.94 7.35 7.92
N PRO A 289 11.05 7.71 6.63
CA PRO A 289 10.53 8.94 5.99
C PRO A 289 8.98 9.00 5.89
N THR A 290 8.39 10.13 5.50
CA THR A 290 6.95 10.22 5.22
C THR A 290 6.64 9.76 3.79
N ASN A 291 5.37 9.50 3.48
CA ASN A 291 4.98 9.00 2.16
C ASN A 291 5.20 10.07 1.08
N GLY A 292 5.87 9.70 -0.01
CA GLY A 292 6.12 10.56 -1.16
C GLY A 292 7.28 11.55 -1.03
N THR A 293 8.09 11.46 0.02
CA THR A 293 9.23 12.38 0.19
C THR A 293 10.40 12.06 -0.73
N LEU A 294 11.10 13.12 -1.17
CA LEU A 294 12.44 13.05 -1.73
C LEU A 294 13.43 12.58 -0.66
N VAL A 295 14.31 11.65 -1.02
CA VAL A 295 15.30 11.08 -0.10
C VAL A 295 16.62 10.81 -0.82
N SER A 296 17.72 11.26 -0.21
CA SER A 296 19.04 10.74 -0.54
C SER A 296 19.35 9.57 0.39
N ALA A 297 19.70 8.42 -0.17
CA ALA A 297 19.96 7.19 0.57
C ALA A 297 20.95 7.43 1.74
N ARG A 298 22.02 8.21 1.53
CA ARG A 298 23.10 8.45 2.51
C ARG A 298 22.74 9.28 3.74
N ARG A 299 21.51 9.76 3.89
CA ARG A 299 21.07 10.55 5.07
C ARG A 299 19.71 10.20 5.62
N THR A 300 18.90 9.45 4.88
CA THR A 300 17.54 9.14 5.32
C THR A 300 17.53 7.97 6.28
N VAL A 301 17.03 8.21 7.48
CA VAL A 301 16.79 7.18 8.49
C VAL A 301 15.40 6.59 8.29
N PHE A 302 15.37 5.28 8.06
CA PHE A 302 14.14 4.49 8.00
C PHE A 302 13.89 3.92 9.39
N SER A 303 12.75 4.25 10.02
CA SER A 303 12.54 3.89 11.43
C SER A 303 11.06 3.73 11.80
N CYS A 304 10.83 3.03 12.93
CA CYS A 304 9.53 2.91 13.58
C CYS A 304 9.66 3.04 15.10
N LYS A 305 8.54 3.24 15.79
CA LYS A 305 8.49 3.09 17.25
C LYS A 305 8.76 1.63 17.67
N PRO A 306 9.21 1.38 18.92
CA PRO A 306 9.28 0.04 19.48
C PRO A 306 7.94 -0.70 19.38
N VAL A 307 7.99 -1.97 18.94
CA VAL A 307 6.83 -2.82 18.75
C VAL A 307 6.78 -3.87 19.85
N THR A 308 5.68 -3.93 20.58
CA THR A 308 5.47 -4.92 21.65
C THR A 308 5.52 -6.35 21.10
N ASN A 309 6.11 -7.28 21.86
CA ASN A 309 6.33 -8.69 21.49
C ASN A 309 7.23 -8.94 20.26
N ALA A 310 7.73 -7.90 19.59
CA ALA A 310 8.68 -8.08 18.49
C ALA A 310 10.09 -8.36 19.03
N VAL A 311 10.73 -9.37 18.48
CA VAL A 311 12.14 -9.73 18.77
C VAL A 311 13.06 -9.46 17.58
N ASN A 312 12.48 -9.14 16.43
CA ASN A 312 13.18 -8.89 15.18
C ASN A 312 12.41 -7.86 14.34
N TYR A 313 13.15 -7.02 13.61
CA TYR A 313 12.67 -5.96 12.76
C TYR A 313 13.38 -6.06 11.42
N GLN A 314 12.63 -5.91 10.34
CA GLN A 314 13.15 -5.92 8.98
C GLN A 314 12.64 -4.68 8.24
N ILE A 315 13.54 -3.92 7.62
CA ILE A 315 13.16 -2.94 6.60
C ILE A 315 13.00 -3.70 5.29
N VAL A 316 11.80 -3.65 4.71
CA VAL A 316 11.49 -4.32 3.46
C VAL A 316 11.23 -3.25 2.39
N VAL A 317 11.85 -3.41 1.22
CA VAL A 317 11.76 -2.49 0.09
C VAL A 317 11.33 -3.19 -1.20
N GLY A 318 10.77 -2.45 -2.13
CA GLY A 318 10.24 -2.95 -3.40
C GLY A 318 10.05 -1.85 -4.45
N PRO A 319 9.93 -2.22 -5.73
CA PRO A 319 9.62 -1.27 -6.80
C PRO A 319 8.15 -0.82 -6.77
N ASP A 320 7.28 -1.66 -6.22
CA ASP A 320 5.86 -1.45 -6.04
C ASP A 320 5.35 -2.25 -4.81
N LEU A 321 4.06 -2.12 -4.49
CA LEU A 321 3.44 -2.84 -3.36
C LEU A 321 3.50 -4.36 -3.51
N GLN A 322 3.46 -4.89 -4.74
CA GLN A 322 3.57 -6.31 -4.99
C GLN A 322 5.02 -6.79 -4.85
N GLY A 323 6.00 -6.02 -5.31
CA GLY A 323 7.42 -6.31 -5.24
C GLY A 323 8.07 -5.95 -3.90
N LEU A 324 7.29 -5.64 -2.86
CA LEU A 324 7.75 -5.29 -1.52
C LEU A 324 8.26 -6.51 -0.74
N ASN A 325 9.37 -7.10 -1.20
CA ASN A 325 9.88 -8.39 -0.71
C ASN A 325 11.39 -8.39 -0.41
N ARG A 326 12.12 -7.31 -0.72
CA ARG A 326 13.57 -7.24 -0.50
C ARG A 326 13.86 -6.74 0.90
N ILE A 327 14.50 -7.56 1.73
CA ILE A 327 15.02 -7.12 3.03
C ILE A 327 16.23 -6.21 2.79
N ALA A 328 16.09 -4.94 3.12
CA ALA A 328 17.16 -3.94 3.05
C ALA A 328 17.99 -3.89 4.35
N TRP A 329 17.37 -4.28 5.47
CA TRP A 329 18.01 -4.30 6.79
C TRP A 329 17.25 -5.24 7.72
N GLU A 330 17.96 -5.81 8.69
CA GLU A 330 17.39 -6.65 9.75
C GLU A 330 18.12 -6.43 11.08
N GLY A 331 17.39 -6.47 12.20
CA GLY A 331 17.95 -6.35 13.54
C GLY A 331 16.96 -6.64 14.66
N THR A 332 17.44 -6.67 15.90
CA THR A 332 16.62 -7.03 17.09
C THR A 332 15.99 -5.84 17.80
N VAL A 333 16.33 -4.62 17.37
CA VAL A 333 15.78 -3.35 17.87
C VAL A 333 15.14 -2.58 16.72
N PRO A 334 14.26 -1.60 16.99
CA PRO A 334 13.73 -0.75 15.94
C PRO A 334 14.85 -0.13 15.09
N PRO A 335 14.70 -0.10 13.75
CA PRO A 335 15.76 0.40 12.88
C PRO A 335 16.03 1.88 13.18
N SER A 336 17.30 2.25 13.26
CA SER A 336 17.78 3.63 13.44
C SER A 336 18.90 4.00 12.47
N GLN A 337 19.08 3.17 11.44
CA GLN A 337 20.20 3.25 10.50
C GLN A 337 19.80 3.95 9.21
N VAL A 338 20.78 4.57 8.57
CA VAL A 338 20.67 5.12 7.22
C VAL A 338 20.88 3.98 6.22
N LEU A 339 20.02 3.90 5.19
CA LEU A 339 20.21 2.91 4.11
C LEU A 339 21.26 3.40 3.12
N SER A 340 22.36 2.67 2.93
CA SER A 340 23.46 3.10 2.05
C SER A 340 23.06 3.28 0.57
N LYS A 341 22.04 2.56 0.11
CA LYS A 341 21.48 2.68 -1.24
C LYS A 341 20.02 2.21 -1.27
N LEU A 342 19.17 2.94 -2.00
CA LEU A 342 17.84 2.48 -2.39
C LEU A 342 17.91 1.74 -3.74
N PRO A 343 17.16 0.64 -3.93
CA PRO A 343 17.22 -0.12 -5.17
C PRO A 343 16.59 0.58 -6.38
N TYR A 344 15.64 1.48 -6.16
CA TYR A 344 14.75 2.01 -7.19
C TYR A 344 14.64 3.53 -7.06
N SER A 345 14.38 4.22 -8.17
CA SER A 345 14.09 5.67 -8.18
C SER A 345 12.85 5.97 -7.36
N LYS A 346 11.75 5.25 -7.61
CA LYS A 346 10.60 5.16 -6.72
C LYS A 346 10.70 3.89 -5.89
N THR A 347 11.01 4.02 -4.60
CA THR A 347 11.14 2.88 -3.69
C THR A 347 9.95 2.82 -2.74
N TRP A 348 9.17 1.75 -2.82
CA TRP A 348 8.24 1.38 -1.76
C TRP A 348 9.00 0.72 -0.61
N TRP A 349 8.60 1.04 0.62
CA TRP A 349 9.22 0.51 1.82
C TRP A 349 8.21 0.34 2.96
N THR A 350 8.53 -0.57 3.87
CA THR A 350 7.78 -0.80 5.11
C THR A 350 8.71 -1.41 6.16
N ILE A 351 8.22 -1.51 7.39
CA ILE A 351 8.88 -2.27 8.45
C ILE A 351 7.99 -3.46 8.83
N ARG A 352 8.62 -4.63 8.85
CA ARG A 352 8.09 -5.89 9.33
C ARG A 352 8.68 -6.17 10.71
N ALA A 353 7.83 -6.26 11.74
CA ALA A 353 8.23 -6.59 13.10
C ALA A 353 7.77 -8.01 13.45
N VAL A 354 8.67 -8.88 13.86
CA VAL A 354 8.47 -10.33 13.98
C VAL A 354 8.55 -10.76 15.44
N ASP A 355 7.62 -11.60 15.89
CA ASP A 355 7.67 -12.23 17.21
C ASP A 355 8.67 -13.41 17.25
N ALA A 356 8.88 -13.98 18.44
CA ALA A 356 9.76 -15.14 18.64
C ALA A 356 9.32 -16.41 17.90
N TYR A 357 8.11 -16.41 17.34
CA TYR A 357 7.49 -17.55 16.68
C TYR A 357 7.35 -17.31 15.16
N GLY A 358 7.84 -16.18 14.63
CA GLY A 358 7.88 -15.88 13.20
C GLY A 358 6.67 -15.08 12.68
N THR A 359 5.62 -14.87 13.49
CA THR A 359 4.51 -14.01 13.07
C THR A 359 4.99 -12.58 13.01
N ALA A 360 4.68 -11.94 11.90
CA ALA A 360 5.03 -10.56 11.68
C ALA A 360 3.83 -9.64 11.72
N SER A 361 4.02 -8.42 12.21
CA SER A 361 3.16 -7.27 11.98
C SER A 361 3.89 -6.34 11.01
N TRP A 362 3.18 -5.86 9.99
CA TRP A 362 3.71 -4.96 8.98
C TRP A 362 3.15 -3.56 9.19
N ALA A 363 3.96 -2.54 8.96
CA ALA A 363 3.45 -1.19 8.81
C ALA A 363 2.71 -1.02 7.48
N THR A 364 1.83 -0.03 7.40
CA THR A 364 1.35 0.47 6.10
C THR A 364 2.55 0.93 5.27
N PRO A 365 2.80 0.34 4.09
CA PRO A 365 3.91 0.74 3.24
C PRO A 365 3.81 2.21 2.83
N ARG A 366 4.97 2.83 2.67
CA ARG A 366 5.14 4.18 2.12
C ARG A 366 6.03 4.08 0.90
N PHE A 367 5.93 5.02 -0.02
CA PHE A 367 6.95 5.18 -1.05
C PHE A 367 7.79 6.43 -0.79
N VAL A 368 8.99 6.42 -1.34
CA VAL A 368 9.90 7.57 -1.39
C VAL A 368 10.45 7.69 -2.80
N LEU A 369 10.84 8.90 -3.15
CA LEU A 369 11.46 9.22 -4.42
C LEU A 369 12.94 9.52 -4.16
N ARG A 370 13.81 8.88 -4.92
CA ARG A 370 15.24 9.05 -4.83
C ARG A 370 15.63 10.40 -5.43
N ASP A 371 16.50 11.07 -4.71
CA ASP A 371 17.17 12.33 -5.06
C ASP A 371 18.62 12.18 -4.56
N SER A 372 19.51 11.81 -5.47
CA SER A 372 20.86 11.33 -5.15
C SER A 372 21.83 12.48 -4.82
N ASP A 373 21.72 13.62 -5.49
CA ASP A 373 22.60 14.79 -5.37
C ASP A 373 21.99 15.97 -4.57
N ARG A 374 20.68 15.96 -4.34
CA ARG A 374 19.91 16.88 -3.46
C ARG A 374 19.63 18.25 -4.03
N ASP A 375 19.33 18.33 -5.31
CA ASP A 375 18.85 19.55 -5.96
C ASP A 375 17.32 19.74 -5.87
N ASN A 376 16.60 18.76 -5.30
CA ASN A 376 15.12 18.63 -5.26
C ASN A 376 14.46 18.17 -6.56
N LEU A 377 15.23 17.62 -7.48
CA LEU A 377 14.78 16.85 -8.62
C LEU A 377 14.86 15.36 -8.27
N THR A 378 14.05 14.52 -8.93
CA THR A 378 14.16 13.07 -8.72
C THR A 378 15.12 12.50 -9.74
N ASP A 379 15.91 11.49 -9.36
CA ASP A 379 16.79 10.78 -10.29
C ASP A 379 16.04 10.29 -11.56
N GLU A 380 14.75 9.95 -11.40
CA GLU A 380 13.91 9.55 -12.53
C GLU A 380 13.57 10.74 -13.46
N ALA A 381 13.26 11.91 -12.91
CA ALA A 381 13.00 13.10 -13.70
C ALA A 381 14.25 13.58 -14.43
N GLU A 382 15.41 13.55 -13.76
CA GLU A 382 16.72 13.88 -14.34
C GLU A 382 17.01 12.96 -15.52
N VAL A 383 16.94 11.64 -15.34
CA VAL A 383 17.29 10.70 -16.41
C VAL A 383 16.25 10.67 -17.55
N VAL A 384 14.94 10.74 -17.24
CA VAL A 384 13.88 10.49 -18.23
C VAL A 384 13.39 11.77 -18.91
N THR A 385 13.40 12.90 -18.20
CA THR A 385 12.74 14.14 -18.65
C THR A 385 13.74 15.24 -18.97
N TYR A 386 14.63 15.55 -18.04
CA TYR A 386 15.50 16.72 -18.13
C TYR A 386 16.90 16.41 -18.69
N GLN A 387 17.28 15.13 -18.71
CA GLN A 387 18.56 14.61 -19.17
C GLN A 387 19.79 15.13 -18.41
N THR A 388 19.60 15.67 -17.19
CA THR A 388 20.66 16.07 -16.26
C THR A 388 21.31 14.86 -15.58
N ASP A 389 22.42 15.06 -14.86
CA ASP A 389 23.14 13.99 -14.18
C ASP A 389 22.66 13.84 -12.72
N PRO A 390 22.01 12.72 -12.34
CA PRO A 390 21.45 12.53 -10.99
C PRO A 390 22.47 12.46 -9.85
N ASP A 391 23.77 12.39 -10.16
CA ASP A 391 24.84 12.45 -9.18
C ASP A 391 25.52 13.84 -9.16
N ASN A 392 25.02 14.83 -9.92
CA ASN A 392 25.57 16.18 -10.04
C ASN A 392 24.48 17.27 -10.03
N ALA A 393 24.32 17.93 -8.87
CA ALA A 393 23.25 18.89 -8.61
C ALA A 393 23.31 20.19 -9.43
N ASP A 394 24.34 20.40 -10.24
CA ASP A 394 24.61 21.61 -11.05
C ASP A 394 25.31 21.14 -12.33
N THR A 395 24.53 20.83 -13.35
CA THR A 395 24.98 20.15 -14.57
C THR A 395 25.95 21.00 -15.39
N ASP A 396 25.76 22.32 -15.45
CA ASP A 396 26.63 23.23 -16.21
C ASP A 396 27.71 23.96 -15.37
N GLY A 397 27.66 23.78 -14.06
CA GLY A 397 28.65 24.24 -13.10
C GLY A 397 28.62 25.75 -12.85
N ASP A 398 27.48 26.42 -13.00
CA ASP A 398 27.33 27.87 -12.83
C ASP A 398 26.99 28.30 -11.39
N GLY A 399 26.64 27.35 -10.53
CA GLY A 399 26.29 27.52 -9.14
C GLY A 399 24.78 27.59 -8.84
N HIS A 400 23.92 27.53 -9.85
CA HIS A 400 22.50 27.20 -9.70
C HIS A 400 22.32 25.69 -9.74
N LEU A 401 21.26 25.20 -9.11
CA LEU A 401 21.01 23.75 -9.07
C LEU A 401 19.99 23.39 -10.13
N ASP A 402 20.14 22.26 -10.80
CA ASP A 402 19.27 21.84 -11.91
C ASP A 402 17.78 21.88 -11.52
N GLY A 403 17.43 21.33 -10.36
CA GLY A 403 16.07 21.35 -9.82
C GLY A 403 15.53 22.76 -9.56
N LEU A 404 16.38 23.72 -9.19
CA LEU A 404 15.98 25.14 -9.04
C LEU A 404 15.77 25.80 -10.40
N GLU A 405 16.65 25.54 -11.34
CA GLU A 405 16.59 26.09 -12.70
C GLU A 405 15.35 25.62 -13.43
N ILE A 406 15.07 24.33 -13.40
CA ILE A 406 13.85 23.73 -13.97
C ILE A 406 12.59 24.31 -13.31
N THR A 407 12.61 24.49 -11.99
CA THR A 407 11.49 25.14 -11.27
C THR A 407 11.32 26.61 -11.68
N ALA A 408 12.42 27.30 -11.97
CA ALA A 408 12.43 28.69 -12.44
C ALA A 408 12.12 28.83 -13.94
N GLY A 409 12.22 27.75 -14.71
CA GLY A 409 12.07 27.71 -16.16
C GLY A 409 13.32 28.16 -16.93
N THR A 410 14.50 28.04 -16.34
CA THR A 410 15.81 28.24 -17.00
C THR A 410 16.37 26.91 -17.51
N ASP A 411 17.48 26.95 -18.27
CA ASP A 411 18.07 25.77 -18.92
C ASP A 411 19.29 25.28 -18.12
N PRO A 412 19.24 24.07 -17.51
CA PRO A 412 20.33 23.52 -16.68
C PRO A 412 21.60 23.13 -17.46
N PHE A 413 21.60 23.28 -18.79
CA PHE A 413 22.78 23.11 -19.64
C PHE A 413 23.37 24.44 -20.11
N GLN A 414 22.75 25.57 -19.74
CA GLN A 414 23.14 26.88 -20.20
C GLN A 414 23.65 27.76 -19.06
N ARG A 415 24.98 27.74 -18.92
CA ARG A 415 25.71 28.52 -17.92
C ARG A 415 25.23 29.96 -17.80
N GLU A 416 24.53 30.32 -16.74
CA GLU A 416 24.11 31.68 -16.41
C GLU A 416 25.26 32.46 -15.74
N VAL A 417 26.30 32.74 -16.52
CA VAL A 417 27.38 33.62 -16.08
C VAL A 417 26.87 35.05 -15.87
N GLY A 418 26.97 35.53 -14.63
CA GLY A 418 26.83 36.95 -14.28
C GLY A 418 25.63 37.32 -13.40
N PHE A 419 24.66 36.43 -13.19
CA PHE A 419 23.50 36.72 -12.34
C PHE A 419 23.49 35.84 -11.09
N GLN A 420 24.07 36.37 -10.01
CA GLN A 420 24.01 35.75 -8.69
C GLN A 420 23.47 36.75 -7.65
N LEU A 421 22.55 36.26 -6.82
CA LEU A 421 22.15 36.97 -5.61
C LEU A 421 23.33 37.00 -4.63
N VAL A 422 23.81 38.20 -4.32
CA VAL A 422 24.93 38.44 -3.41
C VAL A 422 24.48 38.30 -1.95
N HIS A 423 23.25 38.71 -1.66
CA HIS A 423 22.70 38.62 -0.32
C HIS A 423 21.18 38.39 -0.38
N ARG A 424 20.67 37.60 0.57
CA ARG A 424 19.23 37.45 0.81
C ARG A 424 18.95 37.49 2.31
N GLN A 425 18.01 38.33 2.72
CA GLN A 425 17.50 38.41 4.08
C GLN A 425 15.97 38.45 4.02
N ILE A 426 15.34 37.46 4.65
CA ILE A 426 13.88 37.32 4.71
C ILE A 426 13.45 37.51 6.16
N SER A 427 12.54 38.44 6.39
CA SER A 427 11.84 38.64 7.66
C SER A 427 10.33 38.59 7.44
N PRO A 428 9.50 38.51 8.49
CA PRO A 428 8.04 38.50 8.35
C PRO A 428 7.48 39.75 7.66
N THR A 429 8.23 40.85 7.63
CA THR A 429 7.77 42.15 7.11
C THR A 429 8.60 42.67 5.95
N GLN A 430 9.75 42.07 5.66
CA GLN A 430 10.67 42.56 4.62
C GLN A 430 11.41 41.43 3.91
N LEU A 431 11.52 41.56 2.60
CA LEU A 431 12.42 40.78 1.76
C LEU A 431 13.52 41.72 1.24
N ARG A 432 14.76 41.50 1.66
CA ARG A 432 15.93 42.22 1.16
C ARG A 432 16.80 41.29 0.35
N PHE A 433 17.22 41.75 -0.82
CA PHE A 433 18.14 41.01 -1.67
C PHE A 433 19.06 41.97 -2.44
N SER A 434 20.20 41.45 -2.87
CA SER A 434 21.13 42.18 -3.73
C SER A 434 21.72 41.27 -4.79
N TRP A 435 22.13 41.84 -5.92
CA TRP A 435 22.78 41.15 -7.03
C TRP A 435 23.82 42.07 -7.68
N PHE A 436 24.78 41.50 -8.41
CA PHE A 436 25.67 42.29 -9.25
C PHE A 436 24.98 42.64 -10.56
N ALA A 437 24.93 43.93 -10.89
CA ALA A 437 24.51 44.42 -12.20
C ALA A 437 25.70 44.56 -13.13
N GLU A 438 25.51 44.17 -14.38
CA GLU A 438 26.48 44.31 -15.46
C GLU A 438 26.05 45.41 -16.44
N PRO A 439 26.99 46.24 -16.95
CA PRO A 439 26.69 47.22 -17.98
C PRO A 439 26.01 46.58 -19.19
N GLY A 440 24.89 47.14 -19.61
CA GLY A 440 24.11 46.67 -20.76
C GLY A 440 23.05 45.63 -20.42
N ARG A 441 22.98 45.13 -19.19
CA ARG A 441 21.93 44.21 -18.76
C ARG A 441 20.72 44.90 -18.12
N PHE A 442 19.57 44.25 -18.22
CA PHE A 442 18.29 44.70 -17.67
C PHE A 442 17.66 43.60 -16.81
N TYR A 443 17.19 43.96 -15.61
CA TYR A 443 16.64 43.01 -14.64
C TYR A 443 15.22 43.39 -14.23
N ASP A 444 14.28 42.50 -14.47
CA ASP A 444 12.87 42.65 -14.11
C ASP A 444 12.59 42.01 -12.76
N LEU A 445 12.32 42.83 -11.75
CA LEU A 445 11.72 42.36 -10.51
C LEU A 445 10.23 42.21 -10.73
N GLU A 446 9.72 41.00 -10.56
CA GLU A 446 8.33 40.63 -10.80
C GLU A 446 7.73 40.00 -9.54
N TYR A 447 6.40 40.01 -9.45
CA TYR A 447 5.65 39.37 -8.39
C TYR A 447 4.43 38.63 -8.92
N SER A 448 3.95 37.64 -8.17
CA SER A 448 2.70 36.93 -8.44
C SER A 448 2.04 36.47 -7.15
N SER A 449 0.72 36.28 -7.18
CA SER A 449 -0.03 35.60 -6.11
C SER A 449 -0.07 34.08 -6.28
N THR A 450 0.38 33.56 -7.43
CA THR A 450 0.42 32.12 -7.75
C THR A 450 1.71 31.76 -8.48
N LEU A 451 1.98 30.48 -8.70
CA LEU A 451 3.09 30.01 -9.54
C LEU A 451 2.62 29.63 -10.96
N GLU A 452 1.39 29.98 -11.33
CA GLU A 452 0.85 29.64 -12.65
C GLU A 452 1.62 30.36 -13.77
N PRO A 453 1.81 29.73 -14.93
CA PRO A 453 2.36 30.39 -16.11
C PRO A 453 1.61 31.69 -16.43
N PHE A 454 2.35 32.72 -16.83
CA PHE A 454 1.83 34.06 -17.18
C PHE A 454 1.17 34.86 -16.04
N SER A 455 1.22 34.39 -14.79
CA SER A 455 0.66 35.12 -13.63
C SER A 455 1.53 36.28 -13.12
N TRP A 456 2.76 36.39 -13.62
CA TRP A 456 3.77 37.32 -13.14
C TRP A 456 3.56 38.75 -13.64
N GLN A 457 3.71 39.72 -12.75
CA GLN A 457 3.62 41.15 -13.05
C GLN A 457 4.92 41.85 -12.66
N ARG A 458 5.41 42.75 -13.53
CA ARG A 458 6.58 43.58 -13.25
C ARG A 458 6.32 44.54 -12.11
N LEU A 459 7.12 44.43 -11.05
CA LEU A 459 7.19 45.38 -9.94
C LEU A 459 8.13 46.55 -10.28
N GLN A 460 9.33 46.23 -10.76
CA GLN A 460 10.35 47.23 -11.05
C GLN A 460 11.39 46.71 -12.06
N LEU A 461 11.87 47.58 -12.94
CA LEU A 461 12.98 47.32 -13.85
C LEU A 461 14.26 47.96 -13.29
N PHE A 462 15.36 47.23 -13.36
CA PHE A 462 16.71 47.67 -13.02
C PHE A 462 17.67 47.48 -14.20
N GLY A 463 18.86 48.07 -14.12
CA GLY A 463 19.91 47.92 -15.12
C GLY A 463 19.97 49.07 -16.13
N GLY A 464 20.78 48.89 -17.18
CA GLY A 464 21.02 49.89 -18.22
C GLY A 464 22.45 49.87 -18.78
N PRO A 465 22.73 50.66 -19.84
CA PRO A 465 23.98 50.59 -20.61
C PRO A 465 25.26 50.78 -19.81
N THR A 466 25.18 51.51 -18.69
CA THR A 466 26.33 51.89 -17.84
C THR A 466 26.17 51.42 -16.40
N VAL A 467 25.09 50.71 -16.06
CA VAL A 467 24.82 50.31 -14.68
C VAL A 467 25.71 49.13 -14.32
N SER A 468 26.58 49.32 -13.32
CA SER A 468 27.50 48.29 -12.84
C SER A 468 27.55 48.24 -11.31
N GLY A 469 27.85 47.07 -10.75
CA GLY A 469 28.08 46.90 -9.32
C GLY A 469 26.86 46.35 -8.56
N VAL A 470 26.91 46.33 -7.24
CA VAL A 470 25.86 45.69 -6.44
C VAL A 470 24.60 46.57 -6.38
N ILE A 471 23.49 46.06 -6.89
CA ILE A 471 22.15 46.62 -6.65
C ILE A 471 21.57 45.94 -5.42
N GLN A 472 21.06 46.72 -4.47
CA GLN A 472 20.34 46.22 -3.30
C GLN A 472 18.91 46.76 -3.31
N TYR A 473 17.93 45.88 -3.10
CA TYR A 473 16.52 46.24 -3.05
C TYR A 473 15.84 45.65 -1.80
N THR A 474 14.82 46.32 -1.30
CA THR A 474 14.04 45.88 -0.14
C THR A 474 12.56 46.02 -0.44
N ILE A 475 11.83 44.92 -0.30
CA ILE A 475 10.38 44.84 -0.46
C ILE A 475 9.74 44.77 0.91
N SER A 476 8.76 45.62 1.17
CA SER A 476 7.87 45.48 2.32
C SER A 476 6.82 44.40 2.04
N ILE A 477 6.77 43.38 2.88
CA ILE A 477 5.78 42.29 2.76
C ILE A 477 4.47 42.79 3.37
N THR A 478 3.51 43.14 2.51
CA THR A 478 2.19 43.66 2.91
C THR A 478 1.07 42.64 2.78
N GLU A 479 1.33 41.49 2.14
CA GLU A 479 0.35 40.43 1.91
C GLU A 479 0.86 39.09 2.46
N PRO A 480 -0.03 38.22 2.97
CA PRO A 480 0.36 36.99 3.66
C PRO A 480 1.00 35.94 2.73
N GLN A 481 0.76 36.01 1.41
CA GLN A 481 1.38 35.10 0.44
C GLN A 481 1.57 35.79 -0.92
N ARG A 482 2.82 36.03 -1.29
CA ARG A 482 3.20 36.60 -2.59
C ARG A 482 4.57 36.03 -2.99
N PHE A 483 4.72 35.69 -4.27
CA PHE A 483 5.95 35.20 -4.87
C PHE A 483 6.67 36.36 -5.56
N TYR A 484 8.00 36.36 -5.52
CA TYR A 484 8.84 37.35 -6.19
C TYR A 484 9.91 36.62 -7.00
N ARG A 485 10.21 37.13 -8.19
CA ARG A 485 11.36 36.67 -8.98
C ARG A 485 12.07 37.87 -9.59
N LEU A 486 13.37 37.76 -9.76
CA LEU A 486 14.19 38.74 -10.47
C LEU A 486 14.69 38.05 -11.74
N ARG A 487 14.28 38.57 -12.91
CA ARG A 487 14.58 37.98 -14.21
C ARG A 487 15.56 38.85 -14.98
N ASP A 488 16.64 38.27 -15.48
CA ASP A 488 17.47 38.93 -16.49
C ASP A 488 16.74 38.91 -17.85
N HIS A 489 16.40 40.08 -18.38
CA HIS A 489 15.72 40.24 -19.68
C HIS A 489 16.72 40.39 -20.84
N SER A 490 18.03 40.35 -20.56
CA SER A 490 19.07 40.59 -21.57
C SER A 490 19.28 39.41 -22.54
N ALA A 491 18.71 38.24 -22.25
CA ALA A 491 18.93 37.00 -22.99
C ALA A 491 17.89 36.68 -24.10
N ALA A 492 16.87 37.53 -24.33
CA ALA A 492 15.77 37.18 -25.25
C ALA A 492 16.03 37.48 -26.76
N ASN A 493 17.24 37.90 -27.14
CA ASN A 493 17.57 38.28 -28.53
C ASN A 493 18.88 37.64 -29.05
N ASN A 494 19.02 36.31 -28.95
CA ASN A 494 19.94 35.56 -29.82
C ASN A 494 19.32 34.23 -30.23
#